data_AF-A0A316ZAF6-F1
#
_entry.id   AF-A0A316ZAF6-F1
#
_cell.length_a   1.000
_cell.length_b   1.000
_cell.length_c   1.000
_cell.angle_alpha   90.00
_cell.angle_beta   90.00
_cell.angle_gamma   90.00
#
_symmetry.space_group_name_H-M   'P 1'
#
loop_
_entity.id
_entity.type
_entity.pdbx_description
1 polymer ?
#
loop_
_entity_poly.entity_id
_entity_poly.type
_entity_poly.pdbx_seq_one_letter_code
_entity_poly.pdbx_strand_id
1 'polypeptide(L)'
;LGRATWRFLHTMTLRFPESPTPAERQALADFMHLFARLYPCGECAAHFQALLVELPPQTSSRKTASLWLCTAHNRVNRRLGKEEFPC
;
A
#
# COMPACT_ATOMS: atom_id res chain seq x y z
N LEU A 1 13.15 -9.39 3.15
CA LEU A 1 12.67 -8.19 2.43
C LEU A 1 11.17 -7.92 2.68
N GLY A 2 10.24 -8.73 2.15
CA GLY A 2 8.81 -8.42 2.19
C GLY A 2 8.23 -8.03 3.56
N ARG A 3 8.54 -8.78 4.63
CA ARG A 3 8.12 -8.41 6.00
C ARG A 3 8.60 -7.03 6.46
N ALA A 4 9.84 -6.67 6.15
CA ALA A 4 10.41 -5.37 6.51
C ALA A 4 9.74 -4.25 5.71
N THR A 5 9.48 -4.48 4.43
CA THR A 5 8.75 -3.55 3.57
C THR A 5 7.32 -3.33 4.05
N TRP A 6 6.58 -4.38 4.38
CA TRP A 6 5.23 -4.24 4.94
C TRP A 6 5.24 -3.47 6.24
N ARG A 7 6.19 -3.73 7.15
CA ARG A 7 6.34 -2.96 8.39
C ARG A 7 6.55 -1.47 8.11
N PHE A 8 7.43 -1.14 7.15
CA PHE A 8 7.66 0.23 6.72
C PHE A 8 6.38 0.88 6.18
N LEU A 9 5.70 0.24 5.22
CA LEU A 9 4.50 0.79 4.58
C LEU A 9 3.36 0.99 5.60
N HIS A 10 3.11 0.00 6.46
CA HIS A 10 2.07 0.09 7.49
C HIS A 10 2.37 1.23 8.47
N THR A 11 3.62 1.36 8.90
CA THR A 11 4.04 2.48 9.77
C THR A 11 3.84 3.82 9.06
N MET A 12 4.23 3.93 7.79
CA MET A 12 4.05 5.14 6.99
C MET A 12 2.58 5.56 6.91
N THR A 13 1.66 4.65 6.58
CA THR A 13 0.23 4.96 6.49
C THR A 13 -0.40 5.27 7.85
N LEU A 14 0.07 4.64 8.93
CA LEU A 14 -0.35 4.96 10.31
C LEU A 14 0.14 6.32 10.80
N ARG A 15 1.17 6.89 10.14
CA ARG A 15 1.70 8.23 10.44
C ARG A 15 1.23 9.31 9.46
N PHE A 16 0.44 8.94 8.45
CA PHE A 16 -0.15 9.89 7.51
C PHE A 16 -1.08 10.91 8.24
N PRO A 17 -1.27 12.14 7.75
CA PRO A 17 -2.13 13.12 8.41
C PRO A 17 -3.61 12.67 8.47
N GLU A 18 -4.32 13.08 9.52
CA GLU A 18 -5.78 12.90 9.58
C GLU A 18 -6.50 13.72 8.49
N SER A 19 -6.00 14.94 8.25
CA SER A 19 -6.49 15.86 7.22
C SER A 19 -5.34 16.30 6.31
N PRO A 20 -4.97 15.49 5.31
CA PRO A 20 -3.82 15.75 4.44
C PRO A 20 -4.11 16.87 3.43
N THR A 21 -3.12 17.70 3.17
CA THR A 21 -3.10 18.68 2.08
C THR A 21 -3.12 17.99 0.71
N PRO A 22 -3.55 18.66 -0.37
CA PRO A 22 -3.50 18.09 -1.72
C PRO A 22 -2.10 17.57 -2.12
N ALA A 23 -1.04 18.26 -1.70
CA ALA A 23 0.33 17.86 -1.95
C ALA A 23 0.70 16.55 -1.23
N GLU A 24 0.32 16.38 0.04
CA GLU A 24 0.57 15.14 0.79
C GLU A 24 -0.22 13.95 0.20
N ARG A 25 -1.45 14.21 -0.25
CA ARG A 25 -2.28 13.20 -0.93
C ARG A 25 -1.62 12.73 -2.22
N GLN A 26 -1.14 13.66 -3.04
CA GLN A 26 -0.43 13.36 -4.27
C GLN A 26 0.88 12.61 -3.98
N ALA A 27 1.65 13.06 -2.99
CA ALA A 27 2.91 12.43 -2.61
C ALA A 27 2.73 10.96 -2.19
N LEU A 28 1.70 10.64 -1.40
CA LEU A 28 1.41 9.24 -1.04
C LEU A 28 1.01 8.41 -2.26
N ALA A 29 0.18 8.96 -3.15
CA ALA A 29 -0.23 8.27 -4.37
C ALA A 29 0.98 7.98 -5.27
N ASP A 30 1.82 8.97 -5.55
CA ASP A 30 3.02 8.83 -6.37
C ASP A 30 4.02 7.86 -5.75
N PHE A 31 4.22 7.97 -4.43
CA PHE A 31 5.08 7.06 -3.68
C PHE A 31 4.66 5.61 -3.89
N MET A 32 3.37 5.27 -3.77
CA MET A 32 2.91 3.88 -3.93
C MET A 32 3.13 3.35 -5.36
N HIS A 33 2.92 4.18 -6.39
CA HIS A 33 3.17 3.79 -7.78
C HIS A 33 4.67 3.62 -8.07
N LEU A 34 5.52 4.52 -7.58
CA LEU A 34 6.97 4.42 -7.71
C LEU A 34 7.52 3.23 -6.93
N PHE A 35 7.03 3.01 -5.71
CA PHE A 35 7.33 1.84 -4.90
C PHE A 35 7.02 0.56 -5.65
N ALA A 36 5.83 0.45 -6.26
CA ALA A 36 5.42 -0.72 -7.03
C ALA A 36 6.36 -1.01 -8.21
N ARG A 37 6.84 0.04 -8.89
CA ARG A 37 7.78 -0.06 -10.01
C ARG A 37 9.20 -0.45 -9.59
N LEU A 38 9.64 0.01 -8.41
CA LEU A 38 11.02 -0.13 -7.93
C LEU A 38 11.22 -1.28 -6.93
N TYR A 39 10.16 -1.98 -6.52
CA TYR A 39 10.26 -3.06 -5.57
C TYR A 39 11.18 -4.18 -6.10
N PRO A 40 12.22 -4.62 -5.36
CA PRO A 40 13.28 -5.48 -5.91
C PRO A 40 12.89 -6.97 -5.92
N CYS A 41 11.80 -7.25 -6.62
CA CYS A 41 11.29 -8.57 -6.99
C CYS A 41 10.39 -8.37 -8.22
N GLY A 42 10.84 -8.77 -9.41
CA GLY A 42 10.14 -8.48 -10.68
C GLY A 42 8.69 -8.99 -10.71
N GLU A 43 8.47 -10.24 -10.31
CA GLU A 43 7.13 -10.82 -10.21
C GLU A 43 6.26 -10.09 -9.18
N CYS A 44 6.81 -9.78 -8.02
CA CYS A 44 6.07 -9.07 -6.96
C CYS A 44 5.67 -7.66 -7.42
N ALA A 45 6.60 -6.94 -8.08
CA ALA A 45 6.40 -5.60 -8.61
C ALA A 45 5.32 -5.59 -9.70
N ALA A 46 5.34 -6.54 -10.63
CA ALA A 46 4.33 -6.66 -11.68
C ALA A 46 2.93 -6.91 -11.10
N HIS A 47 2.80 -7.85 -10.17
CA HIS A 47 1.52 -8.11 -9.51
C HIS A 47 1.02 -6.92 -8.69
N PHE A 48 1.90 -6.23 -7.97
CA PHE A 48 1.50 -5.07 -7.17
C PHE A 48 1.08 -3.89 -8.04
N GLN A 49 1.74 -3.67 -9.19
CA GLN A 49 1.30 -2.68 -10.18
C GLN A 49 -0.10 -2.99 -10.72
N ALA A 50 -0.39 -4.25 -11.08
CA ALA A 50 -1.73 -4.65 -11.50
C ALA A 50 -2.76 -4.43 -10.39
N LEU A 51 -2.40 -4.75 -9.14
CA LEU A 51 -3.26 -4.50 -7.98
C LEU A 51 -3.59 -3.01 -7.80
N LEU A 52 -2.64 -2.10 -8.05
CA LEU A 52 -2.89 -0.65 -7.93
C LEU A 52 -3.89 -0.11 -8.97
N VAL A 53 -4.05 -0.79 -10.11
CA VAL A 53 -5.08 -0.43 -11.10
C VAL A 53 -6.48 -0.74 -10.57
N GLU A 54 -6.65 -1.92 -9.95
CA GLU A 54 -7.94 -2.36 -9.38
C GLU A 54 -8.25 -1.69 -8.04
N LEU A 55 -7.21 -1.41 -7.26
CA LEU A 55 -7.29 -0.90 -5.88
C LEU A 55 -6.36 0.32 -5.72
N PRO A 56 -6.72 1.47 -6.30
CA PRO A 56 -5.86 2.65 -6.26
C PRO A 56 -5.68 3.18 -4.83
N PRO A 57 -4.52 3.80 -4.51
CA PRO A 57 -4.24 4.37 -3.20
C PRO A 57 -5.33 5.33 -2.70
N GLN A 58 -5.88 5.04 -1.51
CA GLN A 58 -6.83 5.93 -0.85
C GLN A 58 -6.08 6.89 0.06
N THR A 59 -6.09 8.17 -0.29
CA THR A 59 -5.23 9.18 0.35
C THR A 59 -6.00 10.26 1.10
N SER A 60 -7.30 10.10 1.34
CA SER A 60 -8.13 11.15 1.94
C SER A 60 -7.86 11.42 3.43
N SER A 61 -7.30 10.47 4.15
CA SER A 61 -7.00 10.56 5.59
C SER A 61 -6.09 9.41 6.03
N ARG A 62 -5.53 9.51 7.24
CA ARG A 62 -4.80 8.42 7.90
C ARG A 62 -5.57 7.10 7.88
N LYS A 63 -6.82 7.13 8.37
CA LYS A 63 -7.68 5.94 8.45
C LYS A 63 -7.90 5.30 7.08
N THR A 64 -8.16 6.10 6.06
CA THR A 64 -8.40 5.58 4.70
C THR A 64 -7.12 5.01 4.08
N ALA A 65 -5.97 5.65 4.27
CA ALA A 65 -4.69 5.15 3.81
C ALA A 65 -4.28 3.84 4.49
N SER A 66 -4.43 3.74 5.81
CA SER A 66 -4.06 2.52 6.56
C SER A 66 -4.97 1.34 6.23
N LEU A 67 -6.29 1.55 6.13
CA LEU A 67 -7.25 0.51 5.76
C LEU A 67 -7.05 0.06 4.32
N TRP A 68 -6.76 0.98 3.41
CA TRP A 68 -6.41 0.64 2.03
C TRP A 68 -5.17 -0.26 1.97
N LEU A 69 -4.09 0.10 2.68
CA LEU A 69 -2.87 -0.70 2.68
C LEU A 69 -3.08 -2.09 3.31
N CYS A 70 -3.89 -2.17 4.38
CA CYS A 70 -4.29 -3.45 4.97
C CYS A 70 -5.05 -4.32 3.96
N THR A 71 -6.01 -3.72 3.24
CA THR A 71 -6.75 -4.40 2.16
C THR A 71 -5.82 -4.88 1.04
N ALA A 72 -4.89 -4.02 0.58
CA ALA A 72 -3.91 -4.39 -0.44
C ALA A 72 -2.98 -5.52 0.03
N HIS A 73 -2.54 -5.49 1.30
CA HIS A 73 -1.76 -6.56 1.89
C HIS A 73 -2.54 -7.88 1.95
N ASN A 74 -3.82 -7.84 2.29
CA ASN A 74 -4.69 -9.03 2.26
C ASN A 74 -4.89 -9.57 0.84
N ARG A 75 -4.96 -8.73 -0.20
CA ARG A 75 -4.96 -9.21 -1.59
C ARG A 75 -3.70 -10.00 -1.93
N VAL A 76 -2.55 -9.57 -1.42
CA VAL A 76 -1.29 -10.31 -1.55
C VAL A 76 -1.30 -11.60 -0.71
N ASN A 77 -1.82 -11.57 0.53
CA ASN A 77 -1.97 -12.77 1.36
C ASN A 77 -2.81 -13.84 0.67
N ARG A 78 -4.00 -13.45 0.17
CA ARG A 78 -4.91 -14.35 -0.55
C ARG A 78 -4.25 -14.98 -1.78
N ARG A 79 -3.54 -14.18 -2.59
CA ARG A 79 -2.77 -14.68 -3.75
C ARG A 79 -1.71 -15.72 -3.34
N LEU A 80 -1.10 -15.54 -2.18
CA LEU A 80 -0.07 -16.42 -1.63
C LEU A 80 -0.64 -17.57 -0.78
N GLY A 81 -1.97 -17.74 -0.71
CA GLY A 81 -2.61 -18.78 0.11
C GLY A 81 -2.45 -18.58 1.61
N LYS A 82 -2.30 -17.34 2.07
CA LYS A 82 -2.16 -16.98 3.49
C LYS A 82 -3.49 -16.50 4.06
N GLU A 83 -3.62 -16.61 5.38
CA GLU A 83 -4.77 -16.07 6.13
C GLU A 83 -4.90 -14.56 5.94
N GLU A 84 -6.15 -14.09 5.90
CA GLU A 84 -6.45 -12.67 5.89
C GLU A 84 -6.31 -12.08 7.30
N PHE A 85 -5.77 -10.86 7.38
CA PHE A 85 -5.65 -10.13 8.63
C PHE A 85 -6.91 -9.28 8.87
N PRO A 86 -7.46 -9.25 10.11
CA PRO A 86 -8.56 -8.36 10.45
C PRO A 86 -8.09 -6.90 10.49
N CYS A 87 -8.37 -6.18 9.41
CA CYS A 87 -8.27 -4.72 9.35
C CYS A 87 -9.38 -4.09 10.23
#